data_AF-A0A139REL0-F1
#
_entry.id   AF-A0A139REL0-F1
#
_cell.length_a   1.000
_cell.length_b   1.000
_cell.length_c   1.000
_cell.angle_alpha   90.00
_cell.angle_beta   90.00
_cell.angle_gamma   90.00
#
_symmetry.space_group_name_H-M   'P 1'
#
loop_
_entity.id
_entity.type
_entity.pdbx_description
1 polymer ?
#
loop_
_entity_poly.entity_id
_entity_poly.type
_entity_poly.pdbx_seq_one_letter_code
_entity_poly.pdbx_strand_id
1 'polypeptide(L)'
;MKKIGTYLVYVLAFVFIMLAFACGTIAFAELGYSAVLAFTFGYAFALLSMYVIFILHELGHAFCGYLTGYRLVAFGLGNFLLVKKSDRFHLSRTAVIKNVGAQYIGLKEDESDQRIILMLSGGLLVHISLMLLAILFGFLTRSWYFAGTWIFLNLSFFLNNALPVGITDGAKIWELRQHPENTKYAYLVLRHSAQTLLAPQEYDLKDFVQPVPEDAKGSFVGSVSALQGLVFIMEGKLELAKKHLQTLLENTDNSMIKTISQLYLLQVSLLEGDNKKAEEYASIRGVKSFLSLKTADMQVIQAWYQFKVKKDVVQTHKAMKIARQKMNSSRMLRDEKSYYQQWLDELEQAIQEEETQVR
;
A
#
# COMPACT_ATOMS: atom_id res chain seq x y z
N MET A 1 0.12 -23.27 14.02
CA MET A 1 -0.12 -22.46 15.24
C MET A 1 -0.18 -20.95 14.97
N LYS A 2 0.74 -20.33 14.22
CA LYS A 2 0.71 -18.87 13.93
C LYS A 2 -0.61 -18.36 13.31
N LYS A 3 -1.22 -19.10 12.38
CA LYS A 3 -2.47 -18.68 11.71
C LYS A 3 -3.67 -18.57 12.66
N ILE A 4 -3.82 -19.47 13.62
CA ILE A 4 -4.98 -19.47 14.56
C ILE A 4 -4.95 -18.23 15.44
N GLY A 5 -3.78 -17.85 15.97
CA GLY A 5 -3.62 -16.63 16.75
C GLY A 5 -3.95 -15.37 15.94
N THR A 6 -3.49 -15.29 14.70
CA THR A 6 -3.83 -14.20 13.77
C THR A 6 -5.34 -14.11 13.53
N TYR A 7 -6.02 -15.24 13.27
CA TYR A 7 -7.48 -15.25 13.09
C TYR A 7 -8.22 -14.80 14.35
N LEU A 8 -7.79 -15.25 15.53
CA LEU A 8 -8.37 -14.83 16.80
C LEU A 8 -8.27 -13.31 16.97
N VAL A 9 -7.12 -12.71 16.68
CA VAL A 9 -6.94 -11.25 16.76
C VAL A 9 -7.89 -10.52 15.82
N TYR A 10 -8.06 -10.99 14.59
CA TYR A 10 -9.01 -10.37 13.65
C TYR A 10 -10.46 -10.50 14.11
N VAL A 11 -10.85 -11.65 14.66
CA VAL A 11 -12.19 -11.85 15.23
C VAL A 11 -12.42 -10.91 16.41
N LEU A 12 -11.46 -10.81 17.33
CA LEU A 12 -11.55 -9.89 18.47
C LEU A 12 -11.63 -8.43 18.01
N ALA A 13 -10.78 -8.03 17.06
CA ALA A 13 -10.81 -6.68 16.52
C ALA A 13 -12.17 -6.36 15.87
N PHE A 14 -12.78 -7.30 15.16
CA PHE A 14 -14.12 -7.12 14.60
C PHE A 14 -15.19 -7.02 15.70
N VAL A 15 -15.13 -7.86 16.73
CA VAL A 15 -16.04 -7.78 17.89
C VAL A 15 -15.93 -6.43 18.57
N PHE A 16 -14.74 -5.87 18.74
CA PHE A 16 -14.57 -4.53 19.31
C PHE A 16 -15.19 -3.43 18.44
N ILE A 17 -15.14 -3.53 17.11
CA ILE A 17 -15.88 -2.60 16.25
C ILE A 17 -17.38 -2.70 16.54
N MET A 18 -17.94 -3.91 16.59
CA MET A 18 -19.36 -4.11 16.89
C MET A 18 -19.76 -3.53 18.26
N LEU A 19 -18.91 -3.73 19.28
CA LEU A 19 -19.12 -3.13 20.60
C LEU A 19 -19.06 -1.61 20.57
N ALA A 20 -18.17 -1.01 19.78
CA ALA A 20 -18.11 0.44 19.64
C ALA A 20 -19.40 1.04 19.05
N PHE A 21 -19.97 0.39 18.04
CA PHE A 21 -21.24 0.76 17.43
C PHE A 21 -22.42 0.59 18.40
N ALA A 22 -22.41 -0.50 19.18
CA ALA A 22 -23.40 -0.71 20.24
C ALA A 22 -23.30 0.39 21.31
N CYS A 23 -22.11 0.69 21.81
CA CYS A 23 -21.87 1.79 22.74
C CYS A 23 -22.35 3.13 22.18
N GLY A 24 -22.06 3.43 20.91
CA GLY A 24 -22.52 4.66 20.29
C GLY A 24 -24.04 4.76 20.28
N THR A 25 -24.72 3.66 19.91
CA THR A 25 -26.19 3.59 19.89
C THR A 25 -26.79 3.79 21.28
N ILE A 26 -26.24 3.11 22.29
CA ILE A 26 -26.72 3.22 23.68
C ILE A 26 -26.49 4.64 24.21
N ALA A 27 -25.35 5.27 23.90
CA ALA A 27 -25.05 6.62 24.33
C ALA A 27 -26.13 7.63 23.88
N PHE A 28 -26.58 7.55 22.62
CA PHE A 28 -27.66 8.41 22.14
C PHE A 28 -29.04 7.98 22.65
N ALA A 29 -29.26 6.69 22.95
CA ALA A 29 -30.49 6.26 23.60
C ALA A 29 -30.63 6.86 25.01
N GLU A 30 -29.54 6.93 25.79
CA GLU A 30 -29.52 7.58 27.11
C GLU A 30 -29.79 9.09 27.07
N LEU A 31 -29.52 9.73 25.93
CA LEU A 31 -29.89 11.13 25.70
C LEU A 31 -31.39 11.32 25.38
N GLY A 32 -32.19 10.24 25.37
CA GLY A 32 -33.64 10.29 25.17
C GLY A 32 -34.09 10.24 23.70
N TYR A 33 -33.19 9.94 22.75
CA TYR A 33 -33.57 9.78 21.35
C TYR A 33 -34.38 8.48 21.14
N SER A 34 -35.29 8.50 20.17
CA SER A 34 -36.01 7.28 19.73
C SER A 34 -35.03 6.23 19.21
N ALA A 35 -35.42 4.95 19.21
CA ALA A 35 -34.54 3.86 18.76
C ALA A 35 -33.92 4.09 17.36
N VAL A 36 -34.71 4.61 16.42
CA VAL A 36 -34.24 4.92 15.06
C VAL A 36 -33.20 6.06 15.06
N LEU A 37 -33.44 7.13 15.83
CA LEU A 37 -32.52 8.26 15.91
C LEU A 37 -31.25 7.90 16.69
N ALA A 38 -31.39 7.15 17.79
CA ALA A 38 -30.27 6.67 18.58
C ALA A 38 -29.35 5.76 17.76
N PHE A 39 -29.92 4.84 16.98
CA PHE A 39 -29.15 4.03 16.04
C PHE A 39 -28.47 4.90 14.96
N THR A 40 -29.21 5.82 14.34
CA THR A 40 -28.68 6.66 13.26
C THR A 40 -27.52 7.54 13.75
N PHE A 41 -27.69 8.24 14.87
CA PHE A 41 -26.66 9.10 15.45
C PHE A 41 -25.51 8.30 16.06
N GLY A 42 -25.80 7.20 16.75
CA GLY A 42 -24.76 6.32 17.29
C GLY A 42 -23.89 5.71 16.20
N TYR A 43 -24.51 5.24 15.12
CA TYR A 43 -23.81 4.70 13.96
C TYR A 43 -22.97 5.77 13.25
N ALA A 44 -23.54 6.95 13.01
CA ALA A 44 -22.82 8.07 12.42
C ALA A 44 -21.64 8.52 13.31
N PHE A 45 -21.84 8.60 14.63
CA PHE A 45 -20.80 8.97 15.58
C PHE A 45 -19.64 7.97 15.59
N ALA A 46 -19.92 6.67 15.63
CA ALA A 46 -18.89 5.63 15.56
C ALA A 46 -18.11 5.70 14.24
N LEU A 47 -18.81 5.82 13.09
CA LEU A 47 -18.17 5.96 11.78
C LEU A 47 -17.29 7.19 11.67
N LEU A 48 -17.78 8.37 12.08
CA LEU A 48 -17.00 9.61 12.05
C LEU A 48 -15.79 9.52 12.98
N SER A 49 -15.95 8.90 14.15
CA SER A 49 -14.85 8.64 15.09
C SER A 49 -13.77 7.76 14.45
N MET A 50 -14.13 6.74 13.66
CA MET A 50 -13.15 5.92 12.94
C MET A 50 -12.26 6.75 12.02
N TYR A 51 -12.84 7.67 11.23
CA TYR A 51 -12.05 8.55 10.35
C TYR A 51 -11.12 9.46 11.12
N VAL A 52 -11.60 10.06 12.23
CA VAL A 52 -10.77 10.90 13.09
C VAL A 52 -9.61 10.09 13.69
N ILE A 53 -9.88 8.87 14.18
CA ILE A 53 -8.86 8.00 14.74
C ILE A 53 -7.80 7.63 13.69
N PHE A 54 -8.18 7.32 12.45
CA PHE A 54 -7.22 7.06 11.38
C PHE A 54 -6.38 8.29 11.03
N ILE A 55 -6.97 9.48 11.01
CA ILE A 55 -6.21 10.71 10.79
C ILE A 55 -5.18 10.89 11.91
N LEU A 56 -5.61 10.75 13.17
CA LEU A 56 -4.73 10.90 14.32
C LEU A 56 -3.62 9.84 14.33
N HIS A 57 -3.91 8.59 13.95
CA HIS A 57 -2.93 7.52 13.84
C HIS A 57 -1.77 7.90 12.91
N GLU A 58 -2.09 8.34 11.69
CA GLU A 58 -1.08 8.79 10.73
C GLU A 58 -0.34 10.06 11.20
N LEU A 59 -1.02 10.95 11.93
CA LEU A 59 -0.37 12.11 12.56
C LEU A 59 0.60 11.69 13.67
N GLY A 60 0.35 10.55 14.33
CA GLY A 60 1.28 9.92 15.25
C GLY A 60 2.59 9.55 14.57
N HIS A 61 2.54 8.94 13.38
CA HIS A 61 3.74 8.67 12.58
C HIS A 61 4.46 9.95 12.18
N ALA A 62 3.72 10.98 11.77
CA ALA A 62 4.31 12.27 11.42
C ALA A 62 4.99 12.94 12.61
N PHE A 63 4.37 12.91 13.80
CA PHE A 63 4.91 13.48 15.02
C PHE A 63 6.19 12.75 15.46
N CYS A 64 6.13 11.41 15.59
CA CYS A 64 7.30 10.62 15.95
C CYS A 64 8.39 10.65 14.86
N GLY A 65 7.99 10.76 13.59
CA GLY A 65 8.88 11.01 12.47
C GLY A 65 9.63 12.33 12.61
N TYR A 66 8.92 13.42 12.87
CA TYR A 66 9.53 14.73 13.10
C TYR A 66 10.56 14.72 14.24
N LEU A 67 10.21 14.09 15.38
CA LEU A 67 11.14 13.90 16.51
C LEU A 67 12.39 13.09 16.15
N THR A 68 12.34 12.32 15.08
CA THR A 68 13.42 11.44 14.61
C THR A 68 14.09 11.94 13.33
N GLY A 69 13.78 13.17 12.90
CA GLY A 69 14.43 13.82 11.75
C GLY A 69 13.74 13.58 10.40
N TYR A 70 12.55 12.96 10.37
CA TYR A 70 11.77 12.84 9.14
C TYR A 70 11.02 14.14 8.83
N ARG A 71 11.07 14.55 7.56
CA ARG A 71 10.16 15.55 7.01
C ARG A 71 8.91 14.86 6.44
N LEU A 72 7.75 15.42 6.75
CA LEU A 72 6.48 14.99 6.17
C LEU A 72 6.48 15.27 4.65
N VAL A 73 6.28 14.23 3.85
CA VAL A 73 6.13 14.32 2.39
C VAL A 73 4.67 14.21 1.99
N ALA A 74 3.95 13.23 2.53
CA ALA A 74 2.54 13.07 2.23
C ALA A 74 1.77 12.42 3.37
N PHE A 75 0.48 12.72 3.39
CA PHE A 75 -0.50 12.19 4.32
C PHE A 75 -1.79 11.88 3.56
N GLY A 76 -2.32 10.67 3.67
CA GLY A 76 -3.52 10.24 2.92
C GLY A 76 -4.61 9.67 3.79
N LEU A 77 -5.86 9.81 3.34
CA LEU A 77 -7.04 9.16 3.89
C LEU A 77 -7.95 8.70 2.72
N GLY A 78 -8.15 7.39 2.61
CA GLY A 78 -8.87 6.78 1.49
C GLY A 78 -8.27 7.16 0.14
N ASN A 79 -9.05 7.85 -0.70
CA ASN A 79 -8.63 8.27 -2.04
C ASN A 79 -7.94 9.64 -2.08
N PHE A 80 -7.83 10.32 -0.94
CA PHE A 80 -7.24 11.65 -0.83
C PHE A 80 -5.83 11.55 -0.30
N LEU A 81 -4.90 12.24 -0.95
CA LEU A 81 -3.52 12.36 -0.52
C LEU A 81 -3.14 13.84 -0.50
N LEU A 82 -2.70 14.32 0.66
CA LEU A 82 -2.15 15.64 0.86
C LEU A 82 -0.63 15.55 0.77
N VAL A 83 -0.04 16.11 -0.28
CA VAL A 83 1.41 16.08 -0.52
C VAL A 83 2.00 17.45 -0.19
N LYS A 84 3.05 17.49 0.62
CA LYS A 84 3.81 18.71 0.93
C LYS A 84 4.91 18.89 -0.13
N LYS A 85 4.72 19.86 -1.04
CA LYS A 85 5.72 20.27 -2.05
C LYS A 85 6.10 21.73 -1.81
N SER A 86 7.41 22.01 -1.71
CA SER A 86 7.93 23.39 -1.53
C SER A 86 7.18 24.18 -0.44
N ASP A 87 7.01 23.55 0.73
CA ASP A 87 6.27 24.07 1.89
C ASP A 87 4.78 24.37 1.72
N ARG A 88 4.18 23.98 0.59
CA ARG A 88 2.73 24.05 0.37
C ARG A 88 2.11 22.65 0.32
N PHE A 89 0.90 22.54 0.83
CA PHE A 89 0.13 21.31 0.75
C PHE A 89 -0.72 21.28 -0.52
N HIS A 90 -0.62 20.19 -1.26
CA HIS A 90 -1.37 19.93 -2.47
C HIS A 90 -2.26 18.70 -2.28
N LEU A 91 -3.56 18.88 -2.44
CA LEU A 91 -4.52 17.78 -2.36
C LEU A 91 -4.63 17.08 -3.71
N SER A 92 -4.40 15.77 -3.72
CA SER A 92 -4.56 14.91 -4.90
C SER A 92 -5.60 13.82 -4.62
N ARG A 93 -6.47 13.55 -5.60
CA ARG A 93 -7.38 12.40 -5.59
C ARG A 93 -6.70 11.21 -6.25
N THR A 94 -5.74 10.61 -5.55
CA THR A 94 -5.00 9.46 -6.06
C THR A 94 -4.72 8.52 -4.90
N ALA A 95 -5.43 7.39 -4.88
CA ALA A 95 -5.06 6.27 -4.02
C ALA A 95 -3.64 5.83 -4.40
N VAL A 96 -2.69 5.95 -3.46
CA VAL A 96 -1.32 5.49 -3.66
C VAL A 96 -1.32 3.95 -3.67
N ILE A 97 -2.20 3.32 -2.87
CA ILE A 97 -2.28 1.86 -2.70
C ILE A 97 -3.74 1.45 -2.47
N LYS A 98 -4.25 0.49 -3.25
CA LYS A 98 -5.60 -0.08 -3.06
C LYS A 98 -5.66 -0.80 -1.70
N ASN A 99 -6.69 -0.55 -0.91
CA ASN A 99 -6.92 -1.11 0.44
C ASN A 99 -6.06 -0.53 1.57
N VAL A 100 -5.41 0.62 1.38
CA VAL A 100 -4.78 1.37 2.48
C VAL A 100 -5.75 2.48 2.92
N GLY A 101 -6.19 2.42 4.18
CA GLY A 101 -7.19 3.34 4.73
C GLY A 101 -6.66 4.75 4.96
N ALA A 102 -5.39 4.85 5.36
CA ALA A 102 -4.66 6.10 5.54
C ALA A 102 -3.16 5.83 5.33
N GLN A 103 -2.37 6.87 5.00
CA GLN A 103 -0.95 6.67 4.69
C GLN A 103 -0.09 7.88 5.02
N TYR A 104 0.94 7.67 5.83
CA TYR A 104 2.05 8.58 6.04
C TYR A 104 3.25 8.22 5.16
N ILE A 105 3.88 9.24 4.57
CA ILE A 105 5.17 9.14 3.89
C ILE A 105 6.09 10.21 4.46
N GLY A 106 7.17 9.77 5.09
CA GLY A 106 8.24 10.61 5.60
C GLY A 106 9.52 10.39 4.82
N LEU A 107 10.33 11.44 4.67
CA LEU A 107 11.69 11.34 4.17
C LEU A 107 12.67 11.78 5.25
N LYS A 108 13.77 11.07 5.42
CA LYS A 108 14.86 11.45 6.32
C LYS A 108 16.15 11.57 5.51
N GLU A 109 16.94 12.59 5.78
CA GLU A 109 18.22 12.80 5.07
C GLU A 109 19.35 11.96 5.68
N ASP A 110 19.37 11.83 7.01
CA ASP A 110 20.32 10.98 7.73
C ASP A 110 19.75 9.56 7.94
N GLU A 111 20.18 8.62 7.12
CA GLU A 111 19.63 7.26 7.05
C GLU A 111 20.50 6.20 7.76
N SER A 112 21.14 6.56 8.88
CA SER A 112 22.09 5.67 9.56
C SER A 112 21.63 5.11 10.91
N ASP A 113 20.33 5.18 11.25
CA ASP A 113 19.83 4.76 12.57
C ASP A 113 18.49 4.01 12.55
N GLN A 114 18.18 3.34 13.67
CA GLN A 114 16.92 2.62 13.87
C GLN A 114 15.77 3.49 14.37
N ARG A 115 15.86 4.82 14.34
CA ARG A 115 14.79 5.70 14.82
C ARG A 115 13.52 5.61 13.98
N ILE A 116 13.59 4.98 12.80
CA ILE A 116 12.43 4.49 12.03
C ILE A 116 11.45 3.68 12.89
N ILE A 117 11.91 2.93 13.90
CA ILE A 117 11.03 2.17 14.80
C ILE A 117 10.14 3.13 15.60
N LEU A 118 10.68 4.25 16.07
CA LEU A 118 9.89 5.25 16.80
C LEU A 118 8.90 5.94 15.87
N MET A 119 9.30 6.30 14.65
CA MET A 119 8.39 6.80 13.62
C MET A 119 7.23 5.81 13.36
N LEU A 120 7.51 4.52 13.17
CA LEU A 120 6.49 3.48 13.00
C LEU A 120 5.65 3.27 14.27
N SER A 121 6.21 3.47 15.46
CA SER A 121 5.47 3.31 16.71
C SER A 121 4.46 4.43 16.95
N GLY A 122 4.60 5.57 16.26
CA GLY A 122 3.75 6.75 16.43
C GLY A 122 2.25 6.45 16.31
N GLY A 123 1.82 5.72 15.28
CA GLY A 123 0.43 5.34 15.10
C GLY A 123 -0.11 4.43 16.21
N LEU A 124 0.72 3.50 16.73
CA LEU A 124 0.36 2.64 17.85
C LEU A 124 0.24 3.44 19.16
N LEU A 125 1.14 4.39 19.40
CA LEU A 125 1.12 5.26 20.57
C LEU A 125 -0.12 6.15 20.60
N VAL A 126 -0.61 6.60 19.44
CA VAL A 126 -1.86 7.36 19.34
C VAL A 126 -3.05 6.55 19.82
N HIS A 127 -3.18 5.28 19.43
CA HIS A 127 -4.29 4.45 19.90
C HIS A 127 -4.28 4.29 21.42
N ILE A 128 -3.10 4.05 22.02
CA ILE A 128 -2.94 3.96 23.47
C ILE A 128 -3.35 5.29 24.12
N SER A 129 -2.87 6.41 23.59
CA SER A 129 -3.18 7.74 24.11
C SER A 129 -4.67 8.06 24.04
N LEU A 130 -5.34 7.73 22.92
CA LEU A 130 -6.77 7.94 22.74
C LEU A 130 -7.63 7.06 23.66
N MET A 131 -7.20 5.82 23.94
CA MET A 131 -7.87 4.98 24.95
C MET A 131 -7.75 5.59 26.34
N LEU A 132 -6.57 6.08 26.73
CA LEU A 132 -6.36 6.73 28.03
C LEU A 132 -7.21 8.01 28.17
N LEU A 133 -7.26 8.83 27.10
CA LEU A 133 -8.11 10.02 27.06
C LEU A 133 -9.60 9.68 27.14
N ALA A 134 -10.05 8.62 26.46
CA ALA A 134 -11.43 8.16 26.52
C ALA A 134 -11.80 7.63 27.92
N ILE A 135 -10.89 6.92 28.59
CA ILE A 135 -11.07 6.48 29.99
C ILE A 135 -11.19 7.69 30.91
N LEU A 136 -10.28 8.67 30.78
CA LEU A 136 -10.32 9.91 31.55
C LEU A 136 -11.64 10.66 31.33
N PHE A 137 -12.08 10.78 30.07
CA PHE A 137 -13.36 11.37 29.71
C PHE A 137 -14.52 10.64 30.40
N GLY A 138 -14.56 9.31 30.36
CA GLY A 138 -15.59 8.51 31.03
C GLY A 138 -15.66 8.74 32.54
N PHE A 139 -14.52 8.90 33.22
CA PHE A 139 -14.49 9.24 34.64
C PHE A 139 -15.02 10.65 34.94
N LEU A 140 -14.62 11.65 34.14
CA LEU A 140 -14.96 13.06 34.38
C LEU A 140 -16.43 13.37 34.04
N THR A 141 -16.97 12.76 32.98
CA THR A 141 -18.32 13.07 32.48
C THR A 141 -19.36 12.04 32.89
N ARG A 142 -18.92 10.87 33.39
CA ARG A 142 -19.76 9.68 33.61
C ARG A 142 -20.42 9.13 32.33
N SER A 143 -20.05 9.64 31.16
CA SER A 143 -20.58 9.23 29.85
C SER A 143 -19.82 8.02 29.29
N TRP A 144 -19.94 6.88 29.95
CA TRP A 144 -19.17 5.67 29.63
C TRP A 144 -19.48 5.06 28.26
N TYR A 145 -20.67 5.24 27.72
CA TYR A 145 -20.98 4.72 26.39
C TYR A 145 -20.30 5.54 25.28
N PHE A 146 -20.21 6.87 25.41
CA PHE A 146 -19.41 7.68 24.49
C PHE A 146 -17.91 7.35 24.60
N ALA A 147 -17.40 7.19 25.83
CA ALA A 147 -16.03 6.72 26.06
C ALA A 147 -15.80 5.33 25.47
N GLY A 148 -16.73 4.41 25.68
CA GLY A 148 -16.70 3.02 25.21
C GLY A 148 -16.57 2.91 23.70
N THR A 149 -17.27 3.76 22.94
CA THR A 149 -17.09 3.83 21.48
C THR A 149 -15.64 4.09 21.10
N TRP A 150 -14.99 5.09 21.71
CA TRP A 150 -13.59 5.42 21.40
C TRP A 150 -12.61 4.36 21.91
N ILE A 151 -12.85 3.78 23.08
CA ILE A 151 -12.02 2.70 23.65
C ILE A 151 -12.03 1.49 22.72
N PHE A 152 -13.21 1.00 22.35
CA PHE A 152 -13.33 -0.21 21.54
C PHE A 152 -12.85 0.00 20.10
N LEU A 153 -13.09 1.16 19.48
CA LEU A 153 -12.49 1.48 18.17
C LEU A 153 -10.96 1.47 18.23
N ASN A 154 -10.37 2.17 19.21
CA ASN A 154 -8.91 2.23 19.32
C ASN A 154 -8.30 0.87 19.68
N LEU A 155 -8.97 0.05 20.49
CA LEU A 155 -8.52 -1.31 20.78
C LEU A 155 -8.53 -2.18 19.52
N SER A 156 -9.58 -2.10 18.71
CA SER A 156 -9.65 -2.80 17.43
C SER A 156 -8.52 -2.40 16.47
N PHE A 157 -8.32 -1.09 16.28
CA PHE A 157 -7.32 -0.58 15.35
C PHE A 157 -5.89 -0.79 15.85
N PHE A 158 -5.67 -0.68 17.16
CA PHE A 158 -4.40 -1.05 17.77
C PHE A 158 -4.06 -2.51 17.51
N LEU A 159 -5.01 -3.44 17.74
CA LEU A 159 -4.78 -4.86 17.50
C LEU A 159 -4.46 -5.16 16.04
N ASN A 160 -5.18 -4.55 15.10
CA ASN A 160 -4.92 -4.74 13.67
C ASN A 160 -3.54 -4.20 13.26
N ASN A 161 -3.12 -3.04 13.76
CA ASN A 161 -1.85 -2.43 13.38
C ASN A 161 -0.64 -2.97 14.16
N ALA A 162 -0.83 -3.46 15.38
CA ALA A 162 0.24 -4.05 16.20
C ALA A 162 0.57 -5.50 15.79
N LEU A 163 -0.35 -6.19 15.12
CA LEU A 163 -0.15 -7.58 14.70
C LEU A 163 0.98 -7.68 13.67
N PRO A 164 1.99 -8.56 13.84
CA PRO A 164 3.13 -8.63 12.93
C PRO A 164 2.82 -9.44 11.66
N VAL A 165 1.84 -8.98 10.86
CA VAL A 165 1.37 -9.65 9.64
C VAL A 165 1.22 -8.65 8.50
N GLY A 166 1.73 -9.01 7.31
CA GLY A 166 1.52 -8.22 6.09
C GLY A 166 2.28 -6.89 6.10
N ILE A 167 1.55 -5.77 5.99
CA ILE A 167 2.09 -4.41 5.83
C ILE A 167 1.88 -3.51 7.06
N THR A 168 1.39 -4.09 8.16
CA THR A 168 1.10 -3.36 9.41
C THR A 168 2.36 -2.78 10.03
N ASP A 169 2.19 -1.77 10.90
CA ASP A 169 3.33 -1.18 11.61
C ASP A 169 4.02 -2.18 12.54
N GLY A 170 3.25 -3.02 13.21
CA GLY A 170 3.75 -4.12 14.02
C GLY A 170 4.62 -5.09 13.21
N ALA A 171 4.27 -5.38 11.95
CA ALA A 171 5.08 -6.23 11.08
C ALA A 171 6.43 -5.58 10.76
N LYS A 172 6.40 -4.29 10.40
CA LYS A 172 7.61 -3.52 10.07
C LYS A 172 8.51 -3.35 11.29
N ILE A 173 7.94 -3.02 12.46
CA ILE A 173 8.68 -2.90 13.72
C ILE A 173 9.30 -4.24 14.11
N TRP A 174 8.53 -5.34 13.98
CA TRP A 174 9.02 -6.68 14.27
C TRP A 174 10.17 -7.07 13.35
N GLU A 175 10.04 -6.83 12.04
CA GLU A 175 11.11 -7.05 11.06
C GLU A 175 12.39 -6.31 11.45
N LEU A 176 12.33 -5.01 11.74
CA LEU A 176 13.52 -4.22 12.07
C LEU A 176 14.12 -4.55 13.44
N ARG A 177 13.35 -5.15 14.35
CA ARG A 177 13.87 -5.68 15.61
C ARG A 177 14.61 -7.00 15.43
N GLN A 178 14.10 -7.89 14.57
CA GLN A 178 14.72 -9.18 14.29
C GLN A 178 15.91 -9.06 13.33
N HIS A 179 15.82 -8.13 12.39
CA HIS A 179 16.79 -7.87 11.33
C HIS A 179 17.16 -6.38 11.30
N PRO A 180 17.94 -5.88 12.27
CA PRO A 180 18.42 -4.50 12.30
C PRO A 180 19.06 -4.02 10.99
N GLU A 181 19.75 -4.93 10.29
CA GLU A 181 20.38 -4.72 8.99
C GLU A 181 19.38 -4.30 7.90
N ASN A 182 18.09 -4.62 8.06
CA ASN A 182 17.06 -4.26 7.09
C ASN A 182 16.69 -2.77 7.10
N THR A 183 17.19 -2.02 8.09
CA THR A 183 16.95 -0.58 8.23
C THR A 183 17.31 0.18 6.95
N LYS A 184 18.41 -0.17 6.28
CA LYS A 184 18.81 0.45 5.00
C LYS A 184 17.79 0.22 3.88
N TYR A 185 17.16 -0.96 3.82
CA TYR A 185 16.11 -1.26 2.84
C TYR A 185 14.82 -0.51 3.17
N ALA A 186 14.51 -0.36 4.45
CA ALA A 186 13.36 0.42 4.88
C ALA A 186 13.49 1.90 4.46
N TYR A 187 14.68 2.49 4.64
CA TYR A 187 14.95 3.84 4.17
C TYR A 187 14.86 3.96 2.64
N LEU A 188 15.42 3.01 1.88
CA LEU A 188 15.29 3.00 0.42
C LEU A 188 13.83 2.95 -0.03
N VAL A 189 12.99 2.10 0.58
CA VAL A 189 11.56 2.01 0.26
C VAL A 189 10.82 3.32 0.59
N LEU A 190 11.11 3.94 1.72
CA LEU A 190 10.52 5.23 2.09
C LEU A 190 10.97 6.35 1.14
N ARG A 191 12.25 6.37 0.78
CA ARG A 191 12.81 7.34 -0.17
C ARG A 191 12.20 7.18 -1.55
N HIS A 192 12.09 5.95 -2.05
CA HIS A 192 11.38 5.63 -3.29
C HIS A 192 9.93 6.16 -3.26
N SER A 193 9.19 5.83 -2.19
CA SER A 193 7.80 6.27 -2.01
C SER A 193 7.67 7.79 -1.93
N ALA A 194 8.64 8.48 -1.35
CA ALA A 194 8.68 9.94 -1.29
C ALA A 194 8.98 10.57 -2.65
N GLN A 195 9.97 10.05 -3.38
CA GLN A 195 10.42 10.67 -4.63
C GLN A 195 9.46 10.47 -5.79
N THR A 196 8.74 9.34 -5.83
CA THR A 196 7.61 9.14 -6.75
C THR A 196 6.50 10.20 -6.60
N LEU A 197 6.40 10.85 -5.43
CA LEU A 197 5.46 11.94 -5.16
C LEU A 197 6.05 13.33 -5.37
N LEU A 198 7.29 13.56 -4.92
CA LEU A 198 7.93 14.86 -4.95
C LEU A 198 8.40 15.22 -6.36
N ALA A 199 9.32 14.42 -6.89
CA ALA A 199 10.06 14.69 -8.11
C ALA A 199 10.33 13.38 -8.91
N PRO A 200 9.28 12.69 -9.39
CA PRO A 200 9.42 11.38 -10.04
C PRO A 200 10.30 11.41 -11.30
N GLN A 201 10.52 12.56 -11.93
CA GLN A 201 11.30 12.67 -13.16
C GLN A 201 12.79 13.03 -12.92
N GLU A 202 13.19 13.25 -11.66
CA GLU A 202 14.58 13.53 -11.29
C GLU A 202 15.37 12.26 -10.92
N TYR A 203 14.68 11.14 -10.71
CA TYR A 203 15.26 9.88 -10.29
C TYR A 203 14.91 8.74 -11.26
N ASP A 204 15.80 7.75 -11.30
CA ASP A 204 15.59 6.48 -11.98
C ASP A 204 15.25 5.40 -10.94
N LEU A 205 14.51 4.36 -11.33
CA LEU A 205 14.15 3.24 -10.47
C LEU A 205 15.38 2.51 -9.93
N LYS A 206 16.44 2.44 -10.75
CA LYS A 206 17.74 1.87 -10.35
C LYS A 206 18.39 2.59 -9.16
N ASP A 207 18.01 3.83 -8.87
CA ASP A 207 18.53 4.58 -7.72
C ASP A 207 17.99 4.04 -6.38
N PHE A 208 16.96 3.19 -6.42
CA PHE A 208 16.27 2.63 -5.26
C PHE A 208 16.43 1.11 -5.12
N VAL A 209 17.33 0.52 -5.91
CA VAL A 209 17.66 -0.90 -5.83
C VAL A 209 19.12 -1.07 -5.42
N GLN A 210 19.40 -2.18 -4.74
CA GLN A 210 20.76 -2.58 -4.37
C GLN A 210 20.79 -4.10 -4.19
N PRO A 211 21.98 -4.74 -4.23
CA PRO A 211 22.11 -6.14 -3.93
C PRO A 211 21.49 -6.51 -2.57
N VAL A 212 20.69 -7.57 -2.59
CA VAL A 212 20.02 -8.13 -1.43
C VAL A 212 20.60 -9.52 -1.16
N PRO A 213 21.08 -9.83 0.06
CA PRO A 213 21.51 -11.18 0.41
C PRO A 213 20.38 -12.19 0.20
N GLU A 214 20.70 -13.38 -0.31
CA GLU A 214 19.69 -14.41 -0.62
C GLU A 214 18.93 -14.90 0.63
N ASP A 215 19.59 -14.85 1.79
CA ASP A 215 19.04 -15.24 3.09
C ASP A 215 18.28 -14.11 3.80
N ALA A 216 18.31 -12.89 3.27
CA ALA A 216 17.63 -11.74 3.86
C ALA A 216 16.10 -11.93 3.78
N LYS A 217 15.42 -11.69 4.91
CA LYS A 217 13.98 -11.88 5.05
C LYS A 217 13.33 -10.58 5.49
N GLY A 218 12.09 -10.38 5.03
CA GLY A 218 11.29 -9.23 5.45
C GLY A 218 10.57 -8.55 4.29
N SER A 219 9.64 -7.68 4.65
CA SER A 219 8.85 -6.87 3.72
C SER A 219 9.68 -5.78 3.05
N PHE A 220 10.62 -5.15 3.75
CA PHE A 220 11.47 -4.10 3.16
C PHE A 220 12.45 -4.67 2.16
N VAL A 221 13.11 -5.76 2.55
CA VAL A 221 14.00 -6.56 1.70
C VAL A 221 13.26 -7.05 0.46
N GLY A 222 12.08 -7.66 0.66
CA GLY A 222 11.26 -8.15 -0.43
C GLY A 222 10.81 -7.05 -1.39
N SER A 223 10.54 -5.85 -0.88
CA SER A 223 10.18 -4.69 -1.71
C SER A 223 11.34 -4.25 -2.60
N VAL A 224 12.53 -4.06 -2.03
CA VAL A 224 13.73 -3.69 -2.81
C VAL A 224 14.10 -4.78 -3.81
N SER A 225 13.99 -6.05 -3.41
CA SER A 225 14.24 -7.19 -4.29
C SER A 225 13.24 -7.28 -5.44
N ALA A 226 11.95 -6.96 -5.21
CA ALA A 226 10.95 -6.90 -6.26
C ALA A 226 11.24 -5.76 -7.26
N LEU A 227 11.64 -4.58 -6.77
CA LEU A 227 12.05 -3.46 -7.63
C LEU A 227 13.29 -3.82 -8.46
N GLN A 228 14.26 -4.55 -7.89
CA GLN A 228 15.41 -5.05 -8.62
C GLN A 228 15.00 -5.98 -9.77
N GLY A 229 13.99 -6.83 -9.55
CA GLY A 229 13.40 -7.66 -10.61
C GLY A 229 12.79 -6.83 -11.73
N LEU A 230 12.08 -5.74 -11.41
CA LEU A 230 11.55 -4.81 -12.42
C LEU A 230 12.69 -4.10 -13.20
N VAL A 231 13.75 -3.68 -12.52
CA VAL A 231 14.94 -3.11 -13.19
C VAL A 231 15.53 -4.11 -14.20
N PHE A 232 15.66 -5.39 -13.85
CA PHE A 232 16.13 -6.41 -14.81
C PHE A 232 15.20 -6.57 -16.01
N ILE A 233 13.88 -6.45 -15.82
CA ILE A 233 12.92 -6.46 -16.93
C ILE A 233 13.14 -5.24 -17.84
N MET A 234 13.28 -4.06 -17.26
CA MET A 234 13.49 -2.80 -18.01
C MET A 234 14.81 -2.80 -18.80
N GLU A 235 15.83 -3.47 -18.28
CA GLU A 235 17.12 -3.65 -18.95
C GLU A 235 17.14 -4.81 -19.97
N GLY A 236 16.00 -5.49 -20.19
CA GLY A 236 15.90 -6.61 -21.11
C GLY A 236 16.56 -7.92 -20.63
N LYS A 237 17.00 -7.98 -19.36
CA LYS A 237 17.65 -9.17 -18.76
C LYS A 237 16.60 -10.18 -18.27
N LEU A 238 15.76 -10.67 -19.18
CA LEU A 238 14.55 -11.44 -18.85
C LEU A 238 14.82 -12.74 -18.08
N GLU A 239 15.82 -13.52 -18.49
CA GLU A 239 16.19 -14.76 -17.79
C GLU A 239 16.66 -14.50 -16.35
N LEU A 240 17.43 -13.41 -16.15
CA LEU A 240 17.87 -12.99 -14.82
C LEU A 240 16.69 -12.50 -13.98
N ALA A 241 15.80 -11.68 -14.57
CA ALA A 241 14.59 -11.20 -13.91
C ALA A 241 13.70 -12.36 -13.44
N LYS A 242 13.48 -13.33 -14.33
CA LYS A 242 12.67 -14.53 -14.07
C LYS A 242 13.22 -15.34 -12.92
N LYS A 243 14.51 -15.70 -12.97
CA LYS A 243 15.18 -16.45 -11.91
C LYS A 243 15.08 -15.70 -10.58
N HIS A 244 15.41 -14.41 -10.58
CA HIS A 244 15.37 -13.55 -9.40
C HIS A 244 13.97 -13.48 -8.76
N LEU A 245 12.94 -13.24 -9.57
CA LEU A 245 11.55 -13.12 -9.12
C LEU A 245 10.97 -14.46 -8.64
N GLN A 246 11.36 -15.58 -9.25
CA GLN A 246 11.00 -16.93 -8.79
C GLN A 246 11.62 -17.24 -7.42
N THR A 247 12.92 -16.98 -7.25
CA THR A 247 13.58 -17.13 -5.95
C THR A 247 12.93 -16.24 -4.88
N LEU A 248 12.61 -14.99 -5.22
CA LEU A 248 11.89 -14.10 -4.30
C LEU A 248 10.49 -14.64 -3.93
N LEU A 249 9.76 -15.20 -4.89
CA LEU A 249 8.43 -15.78 -4.69
C LEU A 249 8.46 -17.00 -3.78
N GLU A 250 9.51 -17.83 -3.89
CA GLU A 250 9.74 -19.01 -3.05
C GLU A 250 10.14 -18.63 -1.61
N ASN A 251 10.96 -17.59 -1.46
CA ASN A 251 11.56 -17.23 -0.17
C ASN A 251 10.71 -16.27 0.68
N THR A 252 9.75 -15.56 0.08
CA THR A 252 8.92 -14.61 0.81
C THR A 252 7.69 -15.24 1.44
N ASP A 253 7.34 -14.83 2.66
CA ASP A 253 6.04 -15.13 3.28
C ASP A 253 5.05 -13.95 3.15
N ASN A 254 5.49 -12.82 2.61
CA ASN A 254 4.67 -11.62 2.48
C ASN A 254 3.75 -11.71 1.26
N SER A 255 2.43 -11.70 1.47
CA SER A 255 1.43 -11.85 0.42
C SER A 255 1.48 -10.76 -0.65
N MET A 256 1.85 -9.53 -0.29
CA MET A 256 1.99 -8.42 -1.23
C MET A 256 3.21 -8.64 -2.12
N ILE A 257 4.36 -9.02 -1.54
CA ILE A 257 5.56 -9.34 -2.32
C ILE A 257 5.30 -10.52 -3.26
N LYS A 258 4.61 -11.58 -2.81
CA LYS A 258 4.20 -12.68 -3.71
C LYS A 258 3.40 -12.18 -4.91
N THR A 259 2.43 -11.32 -4.67
CA THR A 259 1.56 -10.79 -5.72
C THR A 259 2.35 -9.92 -6.70
N ILE A 260 3.26 -9.08 -6.21
CA ILE A 260 4.14 -8.24 -7.04
C ILE A 260 5.09 -9.11 -7.87
N SER A 261 5.73 -10.11 -7.27
CA SER A 261 6.60 -11.04 -8.01
C SER A 261 5.84 -11.77 -9.12
N GLN A 262 4.62 -12.23 -8.84
CA GLN A 262 3.76 -12.90 -9.83
C GLN A 262 3.32 -11.95 -10.97
N LEU A 263 3.07 -10.68 -10.66
CA LEU A 263 2.76 -9.66 -11.65
C LEU A 263 3.95 -9.36 -12.56
N TYR A 264 5.17 -9.27 -12.02
CA TYR A 264 6.37 -9.10 -12.84
C TYR A 264 6.72 -10.37 -13.62
N LEU A 265 6.46 -11.56 -13.09
CA LEU A 265 6.58 -12.82 -13.84
C LEU A 265 5.55 -12.92 -14.98
N LEU A 266 4.34 -12.37 -14.81
CA LEU A 266 3.39 -12.16 -15.91
C LEU A 266 4.02 -11.27 -16.99
N GLN A 267 4.59 -10.12 -16.62
CA GLN A 267 5.24 -9.22 -17.57
C GLN A 267 6.39 -9.90 -18.32
N VAL A 268 7.25 -10.65 -17.63
CA VAL A 268 8.30 -11.48 -18.25
C VAL A 268 7.69 -12.49 -19.23
N SER A 269 6.64 -13.21 -18.84
CA SER A 269 6.00 -14.22 -19.71
C SER A 269 5.43 -13.59 -21.00
N LEU A 270 4.87 -12.38 -20.92
CA LEU A 270 4.37 -11.63 -22.08
C LEU A 270 5.50 -11.19 -23.02
N LEU A 271 6.65 -10.81 -22.47
CA LEU A 271 7.85 -10.42 -23.23
C LEU A 271 8.50 -11.63 -23.91
N GLU A 272 8.55 -12.78 -23.22
CA GLU A 272 9.05 -14.06 -23.78
C GLU A 272 8.08 -14.68 -24.80
N GLY A 273 6.82 -14.23 -24.86
CA GLY A 273 5.78 -14.83 -25.71
C GLY A 273 5.20 -16.15 -25.16
N ASP A 274 5.45 -16.48 -23.88
CA ASP A 274 4.86 -17.64 -23.21
C ASP A 274 3.42 -17.32 -22.76
N ASN A 275 2.50 -17.37 -23.73
CA ASN A 275 1.09 -17.05 -23.51
C ASN A 275 0.42 -17.97 -22.46
N LYS A 276 0.91 -19.20 -22.30
CA LYS A 276 0.37 -20.15 -21.34
C LYS A 276 0.70 -19.74 -19.91
N LYS A 277 1.97 -19.42 -19.64
CA LYS A 277 2.37 -18.89 -18.31
C LYS A 277 1.78 -17.52 -18.03
N ALA A 278 1.67 -16.66 -19.04
CA ALA A 278 1.00 -15.38 -18.90
C ALA A 278 -0.47 -15.56 -18.44
N GLU A 279 -1.22 -16.49 -19.02
CA GLU A 279 -2.59 -16.80 -18.56
C GLU A 279 -2.63 -17.34 -17.12
N GLU A 280 -1.68 -18.20 -16.75
CA GLU A 280 -1.56 -18.75 -15.40
C GLU A 280 -1.38 -17.64 -14.36
N TYR A 281 -0.40 -16.75 -14.56
CA TYR A 281 -0.16 -15.64 -13.64
C TYR A 281 -1.30 -14.63 -13.62
N ALA A 282 -1.87 -14.26 -14.77
CA ALA A 282 -2.97 -13.31 -14.86
C ALA A 282 -4.25 -13.80 -14.17
N SER A 283 -4.44 -15.13 -14.08
CA SER A 283 -5.57 -15.76 -13.40
C SER A 283 -5.48 -15.71 -11.87
N ILE A 284 -4.29 -15.42 -11.31
CA ILE A 284 -4.10 -15.31 -9.87
C ILE A 284 -4.89 -14.12 -9.34
N ARG A 285 -5.73 -14.34 -8.31
CA ARG A 285 -6.64 -13.32 -7.74
C ARG A 285 -5.93 -12.01 -7.39
N GLY A 286 -4.73 -12.09 -6.82
CA GLY A 286 -3.90 -10.92 -6.49
C GLY A 286 -3.53 -10.13 -7.75
N VAL A 287 -2.93 -10.79 -8.73
CA VAL A 287 -2.50 -10.20 -10.01
C VAL A 287 -3.71 -9.61 -10.76
N LYS A 288 -4.83 -10.33 -10.84
CA LYS A 288 -6.07 -9.82 -11.43
C LYS A 288 -6.57 -8.53 -10.78
N SER A 289 -6.42 -8.39 -9.45
CA SER A 289 -6.76 -7.16 -8.74
C SER A 289 -5.83 -6.00 -9.12
N PHE A 290 -4.55 -6.26 -9.35
CA PHE A 290 -3.58 -5.25 -9.83
C PHE A 290 -3.84 -4.84 -11.27
N LEU A 291 -4.09 -5.79 -12.18
CA LEU A 291 -4.45 -5.52 -13.57
C LEU A 291 -5.73 -4.67 -13.73
N SER A 292 -6.62 -4.68 -12.72
CA SER A 292 -7.81 -3.81 -12.70
C SER A 292 -7.52 -2.35 -12.33
N LEU A 293 -6.31 -2.03 -11.87
CA LEU A 293 -5.92 -0.68 -11.49
C LEU A 293 -5.77 0.20 -12.74
N LYS A 294 -6.34 1.40 -12.67
CA LYS A 294 -6.26 2.40 -13.75
C LYS A 294 -4.99 3.25 -13.64
N THR A 295 -3.86 2.63 -13.31
CA THR A 295 -2.53 3.24 -13.39
C THR A 295 -1.91 2.92 -14.74
N ALA A 296 -0.93 3.72 -15.18
CA ALA A 296 -0.42 3.62 -16.55
C ALA A 296 0.29 2.28 -16.80
N ASP A 297 1.30 1.96 -16.00
CA ASP A 297 2.00 0.68 -15.90
C ASP A 297 1.07 -0.54 -15.96
N MET A 298 0.08 -0.60 -15.06
CA MET A 298 -0.84 -1.74 -14.97
C MET A 298 -1.69 -1.89 -16.23
N GLN A 299 -2.08 -0.76 -16.85
CA GLN A 299 -2.86 -0.77 -18.08
C GLN A 299 -2.01 -1.09 -19.31
N VAL A 300 -0.69 -0.81 -19.31
CA VAL A 300 0.21 -1.31 -20.36
C VAL A 300 0.33 -2.84 -20.29
N ILE A 301 0.58 -3.41 -19.09
CA ILE A 301 0.63 -4.86 -18.89
C ILE A 301 -0.71 -5.51 -19.30
N GLN A 302 -1.82 -4.91 -18.86
CA GLN A 302 -3.16 -5.39 -19.20
C GLN A 302 -3.42 -5.35 -20.72
N ALA A 303 -2.99 -4.30 -21.42
CA ALA A 303 -3.18 -4.19 -22.87
C ALA A 303 -2.41 -5.31 -23.60
N TRP A 304 -1.15 -5.54 -23.25
CA TRP A 304 -0.36 -6.66 -23.80
C TRP A 304 -0.98 -8.02 -23.51
N TYR A 305 -1.49 -8.23 -22.29
CA TYR A 305 -2.18 -9.47 -21.94
C TYR A 305 -3.45 -9.69 -22.77
N GLN A 306 -4.28 -8.65 -22.95
CA GLN A 306 -5.49 -8.75 -23.76
C GLN A 306 -5.17 -9.04 -25.24
N PHE A 307 -4.11 -8.43 -25.76
CA PHE A 307 -3.68 -8.60 -27.13
C PHE A 307 -3.06 -9.98 -27.39
N LYS A 308 -2.02 -10.36 -26.63
CA LYS A 308 -1.27 -11.60 -26.88
C LYS A 308 -2.02 -12.86 -26.45
N VAL A 309 -2.70 -12.82 -25.29
CA VAL A 309 -3.26 -14.02 -24.65
C VAL A 309 -4.76 -14.14 -24.89
N LYS A 310 -5.54 -13.07 -24.68
CA LYS A 310 -7.00 -13.12 -24.84
C LYS A 310 -7.46 -12.90 -26.28
N LYS A 311 -6.61 -12.31 -27.12
CA LYS A 311 -6.94 -11.91 -28.49
C LYS A 311 -8.19 -11.01 -28.52
N ASP A 312 -8.34 -10.16 -27.49
CA ASP A 312 -9.46 -9.22 -27.35
C ASP A 312 -9.00 -7.80 -27.69
N VAL A 313 -9.18 -7.40 -28.94
CA VAL A 313 -8.77 -6.10 -29.48
C VAL A 313 -9.53 -4.94 -28.81
N VAL A 314 -10.81 -5.15 -28.44
CA VAL A 314 -11.64 -4.12 -27.81
C VAL A 314 -11.10 -3.77 -26.42
N GLN A 315 -10.80 -4.79 -25.61
CA GLN A 315 -10.20 -4.57 -24.28
C GLN A 315 -8.76 -4.07 -24.39
N THR A 316 -8.02 -4.49 -25.41
CA THR A 316 -6.67 -3.98 -25.71
C THR A 316 -6.70 -2.47 -25.90
N HIS A 317 -7.48 -1.95 -26.86
CA HIS A 317 -7.57 -0.51 -27.10
C HIS A 317 -8.10 0.27 -25.89
N LYS A 318 -9.05 -0.31 -25.13
CA LYS A 318 -9.54 0.31 -23.90
C LYS A 318 -8.43 0.48 -22.87
N ALA A 319 -7.61 -0.54 -22.65
CA ALA A 319 -6.49 -0.48 -21.72
C ALA A 319 -5.42 0.51 -22.20
N MET A 320 -5.06 0.48 -23.49
CA MET A 320 -4.11 1.44 -24.09
C MET A 320 -4.56 2.89 -23.91
N LYS A 321 -5.85 3.18 -24.15
CA LYS A 321 -6.43 4.52 -23.96
C LYS A 321 -6.26 5.00 -22.52
N ILE A 322 -6.53 4.13 -21.53
CA ILE A 322 -6.36 4.48 -20.11
C ILE A 322 -4.86 4.68 -19.80
N ALA A 323 -3.98 3.82 -20.30
CA ALA A 323 -2.54 3.94 -20.11
C ALA A 323 -2.02 5.29 -20.61
N ARG A 324 -2.34 5.69 -21.85
CA ARG A 324 -1.95 7.00 -22.43
C ARG A 324 -2.50 8.17 -21.61
N GLN A 325 -3.77 8.11 -21.21
CA GLN A 325 -4.39 9.17 -20.38
C GLN A 325 -3.70 9.35 -19.03
N LYS A 326 -3.15 8.26 -18.47
CA LYS A 326 -2.56 8.26 -17.13
C LYS A 326 -1.05 8.44 -17.12
N MET A 327 -0.37 8.19 -18.24
CA MET A 327 1.09 8.22 -18.34
C MET A 327 1.71 9.52 -17.83
N ASN A 328 1.20 10.66 -18.29
CA ASN A 328 1.74 11.98 -17.92
C ASN A 328 1.51 12.33 -16.45
N SER A 329 0.41 11.84 -15.87
CA SER A 329 0.06 12.02 -14.45
C SER A 329 0.57 10.90 -13.54
N SER A 330 1.32 9.94 -14.09
CA SER A 330 1.81 8.79 -13.33
C SER A 330 2.89 9.21 -12.33
N ARG A 331 3.07 8.36 -11.32
CA ARG A 331 4.11 8.53 -10.29
C ARG A 331 5.34 7.67 -10.57
N MET A 332 5.41 7.10 -11.77
CA MET A 332 6.54 6.29 -12.21
C MET A 332 7.79 7.15 -12.30
N LEU A 333 8.92 6.52 -11.98
CA LEU A 333 10.22 7.18 -12.10
C LEU A 333 10.60 7.38 -13.58
N ARG A 334 11.66 8.14 -13.86
CA ARG A 334 11.98 8.60 -15.22
C ARG A 334 12.20 7.45 -16.20
N ASP A 335 13.06 6.50 -15.85
CA ASP A 335 13.36 5.30 -16.64
C ASP A 335 12.15 4.35 -16.72
N GLU A 336 11.44 4.13 -15.62
CA GLU A 336 10.23 3.31 -15.57
C GLU A 336 9.13 3.84 -16.50
N LYS A 337 8.87 5.15 -16.44
CA LYS A 337 7.91 5.81 -17.32
C LYS A 337 8.32 5.71 -18.78
N SER A 338 9.61 5.92 -19.07
CA SER A 338 10.14 5.82 -20.43
C SER A 338 9.98 4.40 -20.98
N TYR A 339 10.28 3.40 -20.16
CA TYR A 339 10.11 1.99 -20.50
C TYR A 339 8.65 1.65 -20.82
N TYR A 340 7.69 1.98 -19.95
CA TYR A 340 6.28 1.65 -20.19
C TYR A 340 5.67 2.46 -21.35
N GLN A 341 6.17 3.68 -21.62
CA GLN A 341 5.78 4.44 -22.80
C GLN A 341 6.25 3.74 -24.08
N GLN A 342 7.52 3.35 -24.14
CA GLN A 342 8.06 2.61 -25.27
C GLN A 342 7.31 1.29 -25.49
N TRP A 343 7.10 0.51 -24.42
CA TRP A 343 6.42 -0.78 -24.50
C TRP A 343 4.95 -0.65 -24.95
N LEU A 344 4.30 0.48 -24.66
CA LEU A 344 2.97 0.79 -25.16
C LEU A 344 2.98 1.18 -26.65
N ASP A 345 4.01 1.89 -27.11
CA ASP A 345 4.17 2.26 -28.52
C ASP A 345 4.52 1.02 -29.38
N GLU A 346 5.32 0.09 -28.87
CA GLU A 346 5.57 -1.22 -29.49
C GLU A 346 4.29 -2.05 -29.68
N LEU A 347 3.36 -1.99 -28.71
CA LEU A 347 2.05 -2.66 -28.84
C LEU A 347 1.23 -2.06 -29.97
N GLU A 348 1.25 -0.74 -30.14
CA GLU A 348 0.53 -0.07 -31.21
C GLU A 348 1.06 -0.48 -32.60
N GLN A 349 2.38 -0.60 -32.73
CA GLN A 349 3.01 -1.12 -33.94
C GLN A 349 2.62 -2.58 -34.21
N ALA A 350 2.66 -3.45 -33.19
CA ALA A 350 2.28 -4.85 -33.33
C ALA A 350 0.81 -5.04 -33.76
N ILE A 351 -0.10 -4.19 -33.28
CA ILE A 351 -1.51 -4.19 -33.72
C ILE A 351 -1.62 -3.78 -35.19
N GLN A 352 -0.93 -2.71 -35.61
CA GLN A 352 -0.94 -2.26 -37.00
C GLN A 352 -0.37 -3.32 -37.95
N GLU A 353 0.68 -4.02 -37.55
CA GLU A 353 1.27 -5.12 -38.32
C GLU A 353 0.31 -6.31 -38.48
N GLU A 354 -0.35 -6.76 -37.40
CA GLU A 354 -1.37 -7.82 -37.49
C GLU A 354 -2.56 -7.38 -38.37
N GLU A 355 -3.02 -6.13 -38.29
CA GLU A 355 -4.12 -5.61 -39.12
C GLU A 355 -3.74 -5.51 -40.61
N THR A 356 -2.47 -5.24 -40.91
CA THR A 356 -1.97 -5.13 -42.30
C THR A 356 -1.73 -6.51 -42.93
N GLN A 357 -1.40 -7.53 -42.14
CA GLN A 357 -1.25 -8.91 -42.63
C GLN A 357 -2.58 -9.64 -42.89
N VAL A 358 -3.68 -9.14 -42.32
CA VAL A 358 -5.04 -9.70 -42.50
C VAL A 358 -5.79 -9.06 -43.68
N ARG A 359 -5.26 -7.97 -44.26
CA ARG A 359 -5.73 -7.36 -45.52
C ARG A 359 -4.94 -7.86 -46.70
#